data_AF-X1QRS6-F1
#
_entry.id   AF-X1QRS6-F1
#
_cell.length_a   1.000
_cell.length_b   1.000
_cell.length_c   1.000
_cell.angle_alpha   90.00
_cell.angle_beta   90.00
_cell.angle_gamma   90.00
#
_symmetry.space_group_name_H-M   'P 1'
#
loop_
_entity.id
_entity.type
_entity.pdbx_description
1 polymer ?
#
loop_
_entity_poly.entity_id
_entity_poly.type
_entity_poly.pdbx_seq_one_letter_code
_entity_poly.pdbx_strand_id
1 'polypeptide(L)' 'MAKKTKKQIERDEQIYQLSTLAAGKSSLQEVLDKLAEAAVKITNVKACSIRLLDEEAGDLKMRSTYGLSEQYRN' A
#
# COMPACT_ATOMS: atom_id res chain seq x y z
N MET A 1 -8.70 27.24 16.16
CA MET A 1 -8.35 26.15 15.23
C MET A 1 -7.86 24.96 16.05
N ALA A 2 -8.44 23.77 15.89
CA ALA A 2 -8.02 22.59 16.65
C ALA A 2 -6.59 22.20 16.24
N LYS A 3 -5.68 22.06 17.21
CA LYS A 3 -4.30 21.63 16.97
C LYS A 3 -4.31 20.17 16.54
N LYS A 4 -3.74 19.85 15.37
CA LYS A 4 -3.60 18.45 14.92
C LYS A 4 -2.75 17.67 15.93
N THR A 5 -3.14 16.43 16.21
CA THR A 5 -2.36 15.52 17.06
C THR A 5 -1.11 15.05 16.31
N LYS A 6 -0.04 14.68 17.02
CA LYS A 6 1.20 14.15 16.40
C LYS A 6 0.90 12.98 15.44
N LYS A 7 0.02 12.07 15.86
CA LYS A 7 -0.43 10.92 15.06
C LYS A 7 -1.15 11.33 13.77
N GLN A 8 -1.92 12.42 13.78
CA GLN A 8 -2.57 12.94 12.58
C GLN A 8 -1.54 13.47 11.58
N ILE A 9 -0.53 14.20 12.07
CA ILE A 9 0.53 14.77 11.23
C ILE A 9 1.34 13.64 10.56
N GLU A 10 1.78 12.64 11.33
CA GLU A 10 2.51 11.48 10.80
C GLU A 10 1.71 10.73 9.72
N ARG A 11 0.40 10.57 9.92
CA ARG A 11 -0.48 9.93 8.94
C ARG A 11 -0.61 10.76 7.67
N ASP A 12 -0.81 12.07 7.79
CA ASP A 12 -0.94 12.97 6.65
C ASP A 12 0.37 13.00 5.83
N GLU A 13 1.53 13.00 6.49
CA GLU A 13 2.85 12.89 5.83
C GLU A 13 3.00 11.57 5.07
N GLN A 14 2.61 10.45 5.67
CA GLN A 14 2.64 9.14 5.00
C GLN A 14 1.76 9.11 3.76
N ILE A 15 0.54 9.65 3.84
CA ILE A 15 -0.39 9.72 2.69
C ILE A 15 0.20 10.60 1.57
N TYR A 16 0.81 11.74 1.93
CA TYR A 16 1.45 12.62 0.96
C TYR A 16 2.60 11.93 0.22
N GLN A 17 3.50 11.26 0.94
CA GLN A 17 4.62 10.53 0.36
C GLN A 17 4.16 9.43 -0.60
N LEU A 18 3.11 8.68 -0.24
CA LEU A 18 2.52 7.67 -1.12
C LEU A 18 1.93 8.27 -2.40
N SER A 19 1.24 9.40 -2.26
CA SER A 19 0.64 10.12 -3.39
C SER A 19 1.70 10.62 -4.36
N THR A 20 2.79 11.20 -3.85
CA THR A 20 3.94 11.63 -4.67
C THR A 20 4.62 10.46 -5.36
N LEU A 21 4.77 9.34 -4.67
CA LEU A 21 5.39 8.15 -5.24
C LEU A 21 4.54 7.55 -6.37
N ALA A 22 3.22 7.46 -6.17
CA ALA A 22 2.30 7.00 -7.19
C ALA A 22 2.26 7.91 -8.43
N ALA A 23 2.43 9.22 -8.24
CA ALA A 23 2.47 10.20 -9.32
C ALA A 23 3.85 10.39 -9.98
N GLY A 24 4.89 9.75 -9.44
CA GLY A 24 6.29 9.92 -9.87
C GLY A 24 6.70 9.01 -11.02
N LYS A 25 8.01 8.97 -11.30
CA LYS A 25 8.63 8.07 -12.31
C LYS A 25 8.98 6.67 -11.75
N SER A 26 8.38 6.28 -10.63
CA SER A 26 8.61 4.96 -10.04
C SER A 26 7.96 3.87 -10.89
N SER A 27 8.51 2.66 -10.85
CA SER A 27 7.86 1.52 -11.48
C SER A 27 6.54 1.20 -10.77
N LEU A 28 5.56 0.65 -11.50
CA LEU A 28 4.29 0.23 -10.91
C LEU A 28 4.52 -0.72 -9.72
N GLN A 29 5.47 -1.64 -9.83
CA GLN A 29 5.77 -2.60 -8.76
C GLN A 29 6.21 -1.90 -7.47
N GLU A 30 7.16 -0.96 -7.55
CA GLU A 30 7.62 -0.19 -6.39
C GLU A 30 6.48 0.62 -5.74
N VAL A 31 5.56 1.13 -6.56
CA VAL A 31 4.37 1.84 -6.08
C VAL A 31 3.46 0.91 -5.28
N LEU A 32 3.15 -0.26 -5.83
CA LEU A 32 2.29 -1.24 -5.16
C LEU A 32 2.91 -1.75 -3.86
N ASP A 33 4.22 -2.00 -3.83
CA ASP A 33 4.93 -2.48 -2.64
C ASP A 33 4.90 -1.47 -1.50
N LYS A 34 5.14 -0.18 -1.80
CA LYS A 34 5.07 0.88 -0.80
C LYS A 34 3.64 1.13 -0.31
N LEU A 35 2.65 1.02 -1.19
CA LEU A 35 1.24 1.11 -0.81
C LEU A 35 0.82 -0.02 0.13
N ALA A 36 1.22 -1.26 -0.17
CA ALA A 36 0.91 -2.41 0.67
C ALA A 36 1.53 -2.27 2.08
N GLU A 37 2.79 -1.86 2.16
CA GLU A 37 3.46 -1.58 3.44
C GLU A 37 2.77 -0.46 4.22
N ALA A 38 2.46 0.66 3.57
CA ALA A 38 1.86 1.79 4.26
C ALA A 38 0.44 1.51 4.73
N ALA A 39 -0.35 0.74 3.97
CA ALA A 39 -1.68 0.30 4.39
C ALA A 39 -1.62 -0.45 5.73
N VAL A 40 -0.65 -1.37 5.88
CA VAL A 40 -0.43 -2.10 7.14
C VAL A 40 -0.07 -1.16 8.28
N LYS A 41 0.89 -0.26 8.08
CA LYS A 41 1.37 0.67 9.12
C LYS A 41 0.32 1.70 9.55
N ILE A 42 -0.42 2.27 8.60
CA ILE A 42 -1.43 3.31 8.86
C ILE A 42 -2.65 2.73 9.57
N THR A 43 -3.09 1.53 9.15
CA THR A 43 -4.31 0.90 9.69
C THR A 43 -4.04 -0.03 10.87
N ASN A 44 -2.76 -0.33 11.16
CA ASN A 44 -2.33 -1.22 12.23
C ASN A 44 -2.94 -2.63 12.13
N VAL A 45 -3.04 -3.16 10.91
CA VAL A 45 -3.43 -4.55 10.64
C VAL A 45 -2.20 -5.44 10.52
N LYS A 46 -2.38 -6.76 10.34
CA LYS A 46 -1.26 -7.71 10.23
C LYS A 46 -0.62 -7.76 8.85
N ALA A 47 -1.41 -7.58 7.79
CA ALA A 47 -0.95 -7.74 6.43
C ALA A 47 -1.84 -7.02 5.42
N CYS A 48 -1.30 -6.77 4.22
CA CYS A 48 -2.01 -6.23 3.07
C CYS A 48 -1.55 -6.97 1.81
N SER A 49 -2.49 -7.26 0.92
CA SER A 49 -2.21 -7.76 -0.43
C SER A 49 -2.88 -6.84 -1.46
N ILE A 50 -2.16 -6.48 -2.52
CA ILE A 50 -2.73 -5.82 -3.69
C ILE A 50 -2.75 -6.82 -4.85
N ARG A 51 -3.94 -7.04 -5.40
CA ARG A 51 -4.15 -7.85 -6.60
C ARG A 51 -4.61 -6.93 -7.74
N LEU A 52 -4.09 -7.16 -8.93
CA LEU A 52 -4.55 -6.49 -10.15
C LEU A 52 -5.34 -7.49 -11.00
N LEU A 53 -6.35 -6.99 -11.69
CA LEU A 53 -7.08 -7.77 -12.68
C LEU A 53 -6.17 -8.04 -13.88
N ASP A 54 -6.07 -9.32 -14.24
CA ASP A 54 -5.58 -9.78 -15.52
C ASP A 54 -6.80 -9.96 -16.43
N GLU A 55 -6.98 -9.03 -17.36
CA GLU A 55 -8.15 -9.01 -18.25
C GLU A 55 -8.16 -10.18 -19.24
N GLU A 56 -7.00 -10.72 -19.59
CA GLU A 56 -6.89 -11.86 -20.51
C GLU A 56 -7.26 -13.17 -19.80
N ALA A 57 -6.76 -13.37 -18.58
CA ALA A 57 -7.05 -14.57 -17.79
C ALA A 57 -8.38 -14.49 -17.05
N GLY A 58 -8.95 -13.30 -16.87
CA GLY A 58 -10.17 -13.08 -16.09
C GLY A 58 -9.99 -13.30 -14.59
N ASP A 59 -8.76 -13.19 -14.07
CA ASP A 59 -8.45 -13.45 -12.67
C ASP A 59 -7.66 -12.30 -12.00
N LEU A 60 -7.58 -12.34 -10.67
CA LEU A 60 -6.87 -11.34 -9.87
C LEU A 60 -5.46 -11.85 -9.55
N LYS A 61 -4.45 -11.33 -10.25
CA LYS A 61 -3.04 -11.66 -9.98
C LYS A 61 -2.53 -10.91 -8.77
N MET A 62 -1.91 -11.62 -7.84
CA MET A 62 -1.19 -11.00 -6.73
C MET A 62 0.02 -10.24 -7.25
N ARG A 63 0.09 -8.94 -6.94
CA ARG A 63 1.19 -8.06 -7.39
C ARG A 63 2.04 -7.57 -6.24
N SER A 64 1.47 -7.41 -5.05
CA SER A 64 2.24 -7.02 -3.88
C SER A 64 1.63 -7.58 -2.60
N THR A 65 2.49 -7.89 -1.63
CA THR A 65 2.11 -8.29 -0.29
C THR A 65 3.06 -7.72 0.74
N TYR A 66 2.53 -7.29 1.88
CA TYR A 66 3.31 -6.97 3.05
C TYR A 66 2.71 -7.67 4.27
N GLY A 67 3.53 -8.37 5.06
CA GLY A 67 3.11 -9.06 6.29
C GLY A 67 2.38 -10.40 6.09
N LEU A 68 2.16 -10.85 4.86
CA LEU A 68 1.62 -12.19 4.58
C LEU A 68 2.71 -13.27 4.65
N SER A 69 2.44 -14.37 5.36
CA SER A 69 3.28 -15.57 5.25
C SER A 69 3.12 -16.23 3.89
N GLU A 70 4.10 -17.04 3.51
CA GLU A 70 4.16 -17.70 2.18
C GLU A 70 2.92 -18.51 1.85
N GLN A 71 2.35 -19.20 2.84
CA GLN A 71 1.12 -19.99 2.70
C GLN A 71 -0.11 -19.18 2.24
N TYR A 72 -0.08 -17.85 2.36
CA TYR A 72 -1.19 -16.96 1.96
C TYR A 72 -0.91 -16.14 0.70
N ARG A 73 0.19 -16.42 -0.02
CA ARG A 73 0.56 -15.68 -1.25
C ARG A 73 -0.06 -16.24 -2.54
N ASN A 74 -1.06 -17.10 -2.42
CA ASN A 74 -1.75 -17.72 -3.56
C ASN A 74 -2.97 -16.91 -4.03
#